data_AF-A0A2E3XSZ0-F1
#
_entry.id   AF-A0A2E3XSZ0-F1
#
_cell.length_a   1.000
_cell.length_b   1.000
_cell.length_c   1.000
_cell.angle_alpha   90.00
_cell.angle_beta   90.00
_cell.angle_gamma   90.00
#
_symmetry.space_group_name_H-M   'P 1'
#
loop_
_entity.id
_entity.type
_entity.pdbx_description
1 polymer ?
#
loop_
_entity_poly.entity_id
_entity_poly.type
_entity_poly.pdbx_seq_one_letter_code
_entity_poly.pdbx_strand_id
1 'polypeptide(L)'
;MNHDNLTDEEKLRLEQEMKANVLSHMSDQKEILEYLDFTLKNFSYRYLESETTGELTVKWSMEEDQTSGKLEVIAYEEKLAQSLKTQNDQTRKGIIEMAKSFKKTDAPKVKYILGISFSDLSHDDLKLKAYAEVNWAFPNYEEHEDYMKKRNRKELLFEYKDSFEMRNNFPRELEEVCTIL
;
A
#
# COMPACT_ATOMS: atom_id res chain seq x y z
N MET A 1 20.64 -3.53 20.15
CA MET A 1 19.95 -4.64 19.48
C MET A 1 19.86 -4.26 18.01
N ASN A 2 20.59 -4.96 17.15
CA ASN A 2 20.55 -4.75 15.71
C ASN A 2 19.23 -5.31 15.19
N HIS A 3 18.29 -4.45 14.83
CA HIS A 3 17.16 -4.87 14.01
C HIS A 3 17.63 -5.03 12.56
N ASP A 4 17.26 -6.18 12.00
CA ASP A 4 17.10 -6.48 10.58
C ASP A 4 18.32 -6.52 9.68
N ASN A 5 18.89 -7.72 9.60
CA ASN A 5 19.28 -8.28 8.31
C ASN A 5 18.68 -9.68 8.20
N LEU A 6 17.34 -9.76 8.15
CA LEU A 6 16.68 -10.96 7.63
C LEU A 6 17.14 -11.14 6.19
N THR A 7 17.60 -12.34 5.85
CA THR A 7 17.89 -12.73 4.48
C THR A 7 16.61 -12.69 3.65
N ASP A 8 16.73 -12.53 2.33
CA ASP A 8 15.56 -12.46 1.46
C ASP A 8 14.72 -13.76 1.51
N GLU A 9 15.37 -14.90 1.74
CA GLU A 9 14.69 -16.18 2.00
C GLU A 9 13.89 -16.16 3.32
N GLU A 10 14.43 -15.58 4.39
CA GLU A 10 13.72 -15.46 5.67
C GLU A 10 12.54 -14.49 5.58
N LYS A 11 12.68 -13.38 4.86
CA LYS A 11 11.57 -12.44 4.60
C LYS A 11 10.46 -13.13 3.81
N LEU A 12 10.81 -13.84 2.74
CA LEU A 12 9.84 -14.58 1.93
C LEU A 12 9.12 -15.65 2.75
N ARG A 13 9.84 -16.37 3.61
CA ARG A 13 9.25 -17.36 4.52
C ARG A 13 8.26 -16.72 5.49
N LEU A 14 8.62 -15.60 6.12
CA LEU A 14 7.75 -14.87 7.04
C LEU A 14 6.49 -14.34 6.32
N GLU A 15 6.62 -13.81 5.11
CA GLU A 15 5.48 -13.36 4.30
C GLU A 15 4.55 -14.53 3.96
N GLN A 16 5.10 -15.69 3.61
CA GLN A 16 4.31 -16.91 3.37
C GLN A 16 3.62 -17.42 4.63
N GLU A 17 4.30 -17.41 5.78
CA GLU A 17 3.74 -17.79 7.07
C GLU A 17 2.61 -16.85 7.49
N MET A 18 2.77 -15.54 7.32
CA MET A 18 1.73 -14.55 7.56
C MET A 18 0.53 -14.78 6.65
N LYS A 19 0.75 -14.94 5.33
CA LYS A 19 -0.34 -15.23 4.38
C LYS A 19 -1.08 -16.52 4.74
N ALA A 20 -0.36 -17.60 5.05
CA ALA A 20 -0.96 -18.86 5.46
C ALA A 20 -1.78 -18.72 6.74
N ASN A 21 -1.29 -17.94 7.71
CA ASN A 21 -1.99 -17.66 8.95
C ASN A 21 -3.32 -16.92 8.68
N VAL A 22 -3.30 -15.84 7.90
CA VAL A 22 -4.54 -15.11 7.55
C VAL A 22 -5.55 -16.03 6.86
N LEU A 23 -5.09 -16.78 5.85
CA LEU A 23 -5.95 -17.70 5.11
C LEU A 23 -6.53 -18.82 5.97
N SER A 24 -5.84 -19.25 7.03
CA SER A 24 -6.37 -20.25 7.96
C SER A 24 -7.47 -19.70 8.88
N HIS A 25 -7.41 -18.41 9.24
CA HIS A 25 -8.43 -17.77 10.08
C HIS A 25 -9.66 -17.32 9.27
N MET A 26 -9.47 -17.07 7.97
CA MET A 26 -10.52 -16.64 7.05
C MET A 26 -10.81 -17.67 5.96
N SER A 27 -10.87 -18.96 6.33
CA SER A 27 -10.98 -20.07 5.36
C SER A 27 -12.17 -19.92 4.41
N ASP A 28 -13.28 -19.39 4.91
CA ASP A 28 -14.52 -19.23 4.16
C ASP A 28 -14.48 -17.98 3.24
N GLN A 29 -13.54 -17.08 3.48
CA GLN A 29 -13.34 -15.83 2.72
C GLN A 29 -12.03 -15.84 1.91
N LYS A 30 -11.35 -16.98 1.85
CA LYS A 30 -10.08 -17.17 1.13
C LYS A 30 -10.14 -16.65 -0.30
N GLU A 31 -11.21 -16.96 -1.03
CA GLU A 31 -11.36 -16.51 -2.42
C GLU A 31 -11.43 -14.99 -2.56
N ILE A 32 -12.07 -14.30 -1.60
CA ILE A 32 -12.15 -12.84 -1.59
C ILE A 32 -10.76 -12.26 -1.35
N LEU A 33 -10.05 -12.77 -0.34
CA LEU A 33 -8.71 -12.29 -0.02
C LEU A 33 -7.70 -12.54 -1.14
N GLU A 34 -7.73 -13.72 -1.76
CA GLU A 34 -6.90 -14.04 -2.92
C GLU A 34 -7.22 -13.14 -4.12
N TYR A 35 -8.49 -12.82 -4.34
CA TYR A 35 -8.89 -11.85 -5.36
C TYR A 35 -8.35 -10.44 -5.07
N LEU A 36 -8.45 -9.97 -3.82
CA LEU A 36 -7.94 -8.66 -3.42
C LEU A 36 -6.41 -8.59 -3.53
N ASP A 37 -5.70 -9.62 -3.11
CA ASP A 37 -4.24 -9.78 -3.26
C ASP A 37 -3.83 -9.72 -4.73
N PHE A 38 -4.49 -10.50 -5.58
CA PHE A 38 -4.24 -10.49 -7.02
C PHE A 38 -4.53 -9.12 -7.63
N THR A 39 -5.66 -8.51 -7.30
CA THR A 39 -6.05 -7.19 -7.83
C THR A 39 -5.05 -6.13 -7.40
N LEU A 40 -4.71 -6.07 -6.11
CA LEU A 40 -3.74 -5.13 -5.56
C LEU A 40 -2.35 -5.29 -6.20
N LYS A 41 -1.90 -6.54 -6.40
CA LYS A 41 -0.62 -6.83 -7.06
C LYS A 41 -0.60 -6.34 -8.50
N ASN A 42 -1.67 -6.53 -9.28
CA ASN A 42 -1.72 -6.02 -10.65
C ASN A 42 -1.69 -4.49 -10.69
N PHE A 43 -2.42 -3.84 -9.78
CA PHE A 43 -2.43 -2.38 -9.70
C PHE A 43 -1.09 -1.83 -9.23
N SER A 44 -0.41 -2.48 -8.29
CA SER A 44 0.90 -2.02 -7.86
C SER A 44 1.92 -2.06 -8.99
N TYR A 45 1.94 -3.09 -9.84
CA TYR A 45 2.79 -3.08 -11.04
C TYR A 45 2.43 -1.94 -12.00
N ARG A 46 1.13 -1.66 -12.18
CA ARG A 46 0.71 -0.59 -13.09
C ARG A 46 1.04 0.82 -12.57
N TYR A 47 0.97 1.05 -11.27
CA TYR A 47 1.02 2.39 -10.67
C TYR A 47 2.27 2.69 -9.86
N LEU A 48 2.91 1.67 -9.30
CA LEU A 48 4.06 1.82 -8.41
C LEU A 48 5.36 1.30 -9.03
N GLU A 49 5.31 0.50 -10.09
CA GLU A 49 6.53 -0.03 -10.72
C GLU A 49 7.31 1.09 -11.40
N SER A 50 8.60 1.15 -11.06
CA SER A 50 9.59 1.98 -11.73
C SER A 50 10.91 1.22 -11.83
N GLU A 51 11.88 1.82 -12.50
CA GLU A 51 13.25 1.31 -12.56
C GLU A 51 13.92 1.20 -11.18
N THR A 52 13.39 1.84 -10.12
CA THR A 52 14.05 1.88 -8.80
C THR A 52 13.21 1.37 -7.63
N THR A 53 11.93 1.07 -7.84
CA THR A 53 11.04 0.68 -6.75
C THR A 53 11.29 -0.73 -6.21
N GLY A 54 12.07 -1.54 -6.92
CA GLY A 54 12.38 -2.91 -6.55
C GLY A 54 11.19 -3.85 -6.73
N GLU A 55 11.25 -5.00 -6.06
CA GLU A 55 10.17 -5.98 -6.09
C GLU A 55 8.95 -5.49 -5.30
N LEU A 56 7.78 -5.57 -5.92
CA LEU A 56 6.51 -5.18 -5.33
C LEU A 56 5.81 -6.41 -4.74
N THR A 57 5.87 -6.55 -3.42
CA THR A 57 5.17 -7.61 -2.67
C THR A 57 3.96 -7.05 -1.92
N VAL A 58 2.87 -7.82 -1.93
CA VAL A 58 1.69 -7.53 -1.11
C VAL A 58 1.94 -8.06 0.28
N LYS A 59 1.94 -7.17 1.27
CA LYS A 59 2.05 -7.49 2.67
C LYS A 59 0.67 -7.62 3.28
N TRP A 60 0.48 -8.72 4.00
CA TRP A 60 -0.76 -9.05 4.68
C TRP A 60 -0.60 -8.76 6.17
N SER A 61 -1.62 -8.16 6.78
CA SER A 61 -1.68 -8.04 8.24
C SER A 61 -3.12 -8.12 8.71
N MET A 62 -3.32 -8.73 9.86
CA MET A 62 -4.60 -8.83 10.54
C MET A 62 -4.57 -7.98 11.80
N GLU A 63 -5.71 -7.40 12.13
CA GLU A 63 -5.92 -6.75 13.42
C GLU A 63 -6.09 -7.82 14.51
N GLU A 64 -6.02 -7.38 15.77
CA GLU A 64 -6.15 -8.28 16.94
C GLU A 64 -7.49 -9.04 16.98
N ASP A 65 -8.54 -8.49 16.35
CA ASP A 65 -9.87 -9.09 16.29
C ASP A 65 -9.99 -10.27 15.31
N GLN A 66 -8.95 -10.52 14.49
CA GLN A 66 -8.89 -11.56 13.46
C GLN A 66 -10.02 -11.55 12.42
N THR A 67 -10.83 -10.50 12.37
CA THR A 67 -11.94 -10.32 11.44
C THR A 67 -11.72 -9.12 10.53
N SER A 68 -10.80 -8.24 10.90
CA SER A 68 -10.34 -7.12 10.10
C SER A 68 -8.84 -7.20 9.81
N GLY A 69 -8.43 -6.55 8.73
CA GLY A 69 -7.05 -6.60 8.28
C GLY A 69 -6.78 -5.67 7.12
N LYS A 70 -5.56 -5.76 6.60
CA LYS A 70 -5.10 -4.98 5.45
C LYS A 70 -4.13 -5.73 4.56
N LEU A 71 -4.18 -5.37 3.28
CA LEU A 71 -3.26 -5.74 2.22
C LEU A 71 -2.58 -4.45 1.75
N GLU A 72 -1.25 -4.40 1.75
CA GLU A 72 -0.48 -3.21 1.38
C GLU A 72 0.68 -3.54 0.46
N VAL A 73 0.92 -2.71 -0.55
CA VAL A 73 2.18 -2.66 -1.28
C VAL A 73 2.86 -1.34 -0.97
N ILE A 74 4.12 -1.43 -0.55
CA ILE A 74 4.96 -0.28 -0.24
C ILE A 74 6.10 -0.24 -1.25
N ALA A 75 6.28 0.90 -1.91
CA ALA A 75 7.33 1.12 -2.88
C ALA A 75 8.13 2.38 -2.53
N TYR A 76 9.41 2.43 -2.92
CA TYR A 76 10.26 3.59 -2.73
C TYR A 76 10.86 4.03 -4.07
N GLU A 77 10.60 5.26 -4.50
CA GLU A 77 11.22 5.82 -5.70
C GLU A 77 12.48 6.60 -5.31
N GLU A 78 13.62 6.14 -5.79
CA GLU A 78 14.92 6.76 -5.56
C GLU A 78 15.23 7.85 -6.60
N LYS A 79 14.66 7.76 -7.80
CA LYS A 79 14.79 8.82 -8.82
C LYS A 79 13.67 9.84 -8.62
N LEU A 80 13.93 10.85 -7.80
CA LEU A 80 12.99 11.96 -7.54
C LEU A 80 12.40 12.60 -8.81
N ALA A 81 13.16 12.62 -9.91
CA ALA A 81 12.68 13.11 -11.21
C ALA A 81 11.42 12.37 -11.72
N GLN A 82 11.27 11.08 -11.41
CA GLN A 82 10.04 10.32 -11.72
C GLN A 82 8.89 10.79 -10.83
N SER A 83 9.12 10.91 -9.52
CA SER A 83 8.10 11.37 -8.57
C SER A 83 7.58 12.79 -8.86
N LEU A 84 8.43 13.65 -9.44
CA LEU A 84 8.04 15.02 -9.83
C LEU A 84 7.08 15.08 -11.03
N LYS A 85 6.88 13.97 -11.76
CA LYS A 85 5.89 13.87 -12.86
C LYS A 85 4.44 13.81 -12.37
N THR A 86 4.22 13.66 -11.07
CA THR A 86 2.89 13.71 -10.46
C THR A 86 2.13 14.96 -10.93
N GLN A 87 0.84 14.81 -11.22
CA GLN A 87 -0.04 15.93 -11.57
C GLN A 87 -0.53 16.69 -10.32
N ASN A 88 -0.29 16.15 -9.12
CA ASN A 88 -0.69 16.80 -7.88
C ASN A 88 0.32 17.89 -7.47
N ASP A 89 -0.09 19.15 -7.54
CA ASP A 89 0.77 20.29 -7.23
C ASP A 89 1.26 20.31 -5.77
N GLN A 90 0.45 19.84 -4.81
CA GLN A 90 0.85 19.76 -3.41
C GLN A 90 1.95 18.70 -3.23
N THR A 91 1.75 17.49 -3.76
CA THR A 91 2.76 16.42 -3.76
C THR A 91 4.05 16.92 -4.43
N ARG A 92 3.95 17.54 -5.61
CA ARG A 92 5.12 18.06 -6.34
C ARG A 92 5.91 19.08 -5.51
N LYS A 93 5.22 20.05 -4.89
CA LYS A 93 5.86 21.05 -4.02
C LYS A 93 6.53 20.40 -2.81
N GLY A 94 5.85 19.46 -2.15
CA GLY A 94 6.39 18.74 -1.01
C GLY A 94 7.66 17.95 -1.34
N ILE A 95 7.68 17.26 -2.48
CA ILE A 95 8.87 16.54 -2.96
C ILE A 95 10.03 17.52 -3.25
N ILE A 96 9.75 18.68 -3.86
CA ILE A 96 10.78 19.71 -4.12
C ILE A 96 11.38 20.23 -2.81
N GLU A 97 10.54 20.51 -1.81
CA GLU A 97 10.99 20.99 -0.50
C GLU A 97 11.83 19.95 0.24
N MET A 98 11.40 18.69 0.20
CA MET A 98 12.19 17.57 0.71
C MET A 98 13.54 17.47 -0.03
N ALA A 99 13.55 17.47 -1.37
CA ALA A 99 14.77 17.38 -2.16
C ALA A 99 15.78 18.51 -1.88
N LYS A 100 15.30 19.71 -1.57
CA LYS A 100 16.15 20.87 -1.20
C LYS A 100 16.77 20.74 0.19
N SER A 101 16.13 19.96 1.08
CA SER A 101 16.54 19.81 2.47
C SER A 101 17.66 18.77 2.65
N PHE A 102 17.94 17.98 1.62
CA PHE A 102 18.92 16.90 1.65
C PHE A 102 19.98 17.05 0.55
N LYS A 103 21.17 16.51 0.80
CA LYS A 103 22.21 16.35 -0.21
C LYS A 103 21.90 15.12 -1.05
N LYS A 104 22.43 15.08 -2.28
CA LYS A 104 22.33 13.91 -3.15
C LYS A 104 22.89 12.63 -2.50
N THR A 105 23.92 12.75 -1.66
CA THR A 105 24.53 11.64 -0.92
C THR A 105 23.60 11.01 0.11
N ASP A 106 22.57 11.73 0.55
CA ASP A 106 21.61 11.24 1.55
C ASP A 106 20.58 10.30 0.91
N ALA A 107 20.59 10.16 -0.43
CA ALA A 107 19.67 9.32 -1.21
C ALA A 107 18.19 9.52 -0.82
N PRO A 108 17.67 10.77 -0.86
CA PRO A 108 16.27 11.03 -0.55
C PRO A 108 15.35 10.28 -1.52
N LYS A 109 14.30 9.67 -0.98
CA LYS A 109 13.35 8.86 -1.73
C LYS A 109 11.91 9.17 -1.34
N VAL A 110 10.97 8.89 -2.24
CA VAL A 110 9.53 9.05 -1.99
C VAL A 110 8.94 7.67 -1.70
N LYS A 111 8.17 7.54 -0.61
CA LYS A 111 7.45 6.32 -0.26
C LYS A 111 6.05 6.38 -0.88
N TYR A 112 5.69 5.35 -1.61
CA TYR A 112 4.35 5.13 -2.13
C TYR A 112 3.71 3.96 -1.38
N ILE A 113 2.42 4.07 -1.11
CA ILE A 113 1.62 3.00 -0.52
C ILE A 113 0.35 2.87 -1.35
N LEU A 114 0.01 1.64 -1.72
CA LEU A 114 -1.31 1.28 -2.22
C LEU A 114 -1.83 0.14 -1.34
N GLY A 115 -3.04 0.27 -0.83
CA GLY A 115 -3.56 -0.73 0.08
C GLY A 115 -5.07 -0.80 0.15
N ILE A 116 -5.49 -1.89 0.80
CA ILE A 116 -6.89 -2.27 1.01
C ILE A 116 -7.00 -2.63 2.48
N SER A 117 -7.93 -2.02 3.19
CA SER A 117 -8.36 -2.45 4.51
C SER A 117 -9.74 -3.07 4.39
N PHE A 118 -9.99 -4.11 5.16
CA PHE A 118 -11.27 -4.81 5.19
C PHE A 118 -11.67 -5.07 6.64
N SER A 119 -12.98 -5.15 6.85
CA SER A 119 -13.57 -5.54 8.13
C SER A 119 -14.67 -6.54 7.85
N ASP A 120 -14.62 -7.66 8.55
CA ASP A 120 -15.65 -8.70 8.52
C ASP A 120 -16.14 -9.07 7.11
N LEU A 121 -15.39 -9.96 6.48
CA LEU A 121 -15.71 -10.48 5.15
C LEU A 121 -16.79 -11.58 5.18
N SER A 122 -17.38 -11.88 6.35
CA SER A 122 -18.24 -13.04 6.56
C SER A 122 -19.74 -12.78 6.34
N HIS A 123 -20.14 -11.51 6.21
CA HIS A 123 -21.54 -11.10 6.12
C HIS A 123 -21.94 -10.62 4.72
N ASP A 124 -23.24 -10.72 4.42
CA ASP A 124 -23.88 -9.93 3.37
C ASP A 124 -23.65 -8.45 3.75
N ASP A 125 -23.07 -7.65 2.85
CA ASP A 125 -22.49 -6.31 3.09
C ASP A 125 -20.96 -6.29 3.37
N LEU A 126 -20.19 -6.59 2.32
CA LEU A 126 -18.73 -6.47 2.31
C LEU A 126 -18.31 -5.00 2.35
N LYS A 127 -17.43 -4.64 3.29
CA LYS A 127 -16.86 -3.28 3.38
C LYS A 127 -15.37 -3.29 3.12
N LEU A 128 -14.98 -2.61 2.05
CA LEU A 128 -13.59 -2.44 1.68
C LEU A 128 -13.22 -0.96 1.68
N LYS A 129 -12.05 -0.66 2.22
CA LYS A 129 -11.44 0.66 2.17
C LYS A 129 -10.19 0.57 1.31
N ALA A 130 -10.19 1.22 0.16
CA ALA A 130 -8.97 1.36 -0.64
C ALA A 130 -8.29 2.68 -0.32
N TYR A 131 -6.96 2.71 -0.35
CA TYR A 131 -6.19 3.92 -0.20
C TYR A 131 -4.91 3.90 -1.00
N ALA A 132 -4.51 5.09 -1.43
CA ALA A 132 -3.19 5.39 -1.96
C ALA A 132 -2.54 6.48 -1.11
N GLU A 133 -1.22 6.45 -0.98
CA GLU A 133 -0.44 7.47 -0.28
C GLU A 133 0.86 7.76 -1.03
N VAL A 134 1.17 9.05 -1.18
CA VAL A 134 2.49 9.54 -1.57
C VAL A 134 3.09 10.26 -0.37
N ASN A 135 4.26 9.81 0.08
CA ASN A 135 4.87 10.28 1.32
C ASN A 135 6.33 10.69 1.09
N TRP A 136 6.62 11.96 1.36
CA TRP A 136 7.94 12.58 1.20
C TRP A 136 8.57 12.96 2.54
N ALA A 137 8.25 12.22 3.61
CA ALA A 137 8.78 12.46 4.96
C ALA A 137 10.19 11.90 5.18
N PHE A 138 10.98 11.65 4.13
CA PHE A 138 12.35 11.15 4.24
C PHE A 138 13.17 11.99 5.26
N PRO A 139 13.97 11.34 6.14
CA PRO A 139 14.21 9.90 6.24
C PRO A 139 13.19 9.14 7.10
N ASN A 140 12.30 9.83 7.81
CA ASN A 140 11.39 9.20 8.77
C ASN A 140 9.95 9.22 8.26
N TYR A 141 9.48 8.06 7.83
CA TYR A 141 8.16 7.88 7.25
C TYR A 141 7.06 7.57 8.27
N GLU A 142 7.36 7.44 9.56
CA GLU A 142 6.39 6.91 10.54
C GLU A 142 6.19 7.80 11.77
N GLU A 143 7.12 8.70 12.09
CA GLU A 143 7.08 9.41 13.38
C GLU A 143 7.44 10.90 13.24
N HIS A 144 6.44 11.78 13.10
CA HIS A 144 6.52 13.20 13.52
C HIS A 144 5.15 13.89 13.34
N GLU A 145 4.90 14.99 14.09
CA GLU A 145 3.75 15.91 13.86
C GLU A 145 3.64 16.39 12.39
N ASP A 146 4.74 16.35 11.64
CA ASP A 146 4.79 16.71 10.23
C ASP A 146 4.48 15.55 9.27
N TYR A 147 4.30 14.30 9.73
CA TYR A 147 3.94 13.16 8.88
C TYR A 147 2.66 13.45 8.09
N MET A 148 1.63 14.00 8.75
CA MET A 148 0.37 14.39 8.10
C MET A 148 0.56 15.51 7.07
N LYS A 149 1.59 16.35 7.22
CA LYS A 149 1.90 17.47 6.31
C LYS A 149 2.80 17.05 5.15
N LYS A 150 3.58 15.97 5.33
CA LYS A 150 4.54 15.44 4.35
C LYS A 150 4.02 14.23 3.59
N ARG A 151 2.69 14.13 3.48
CA ARG A 151 2.02 13.11 2.69
C ARG A 151 0.81 13.68 1.96
N ASN A 152 0.43 12.98 0.91
CA ASN A 152 -0.85 13.11 0.25
C ASN A 152 -1.50 11.72 0.23
N ARG A 153 -2.71 11.60 0.76
CA ARG A 153 -3.43 10.33 0.88
C ARG A 153 -4.84 10.48 0.34
N LYS A 154 -5.25 9.54 -0.51
CA LYS A 154 -6.63 9.40 -0.99
C LYS A 154 -7.15 8.07 -0.49
N GLU A 155 -8.32 8.10 0.13
CA GLU A 155 -8.96 6.93 0.73
C GLU A 155 -10.45 6.95 0.42
N LEU A 156 -11.00 5.80 0.05
CA LEU A 156 -12.42 5.63 -0.25
C LEU A 156 -12.93 4.35 0.40
N LEU A 157 -14.15 4.43 0.95
CA LEU A 157 -14.88 3.30 1.52
C LEU A 157 -15.94 2.84 0.52
N PHE A 158 -15.97 1.53 0.28
CA PHE A 158 -16.88 0.87 -0.64
C PHE A 158 -17.67 -0.21 0.11
N GLU A 159 -18.94 -0.34 -0.24
CA GLU A 159 -19.85 -1.32 0.33
C GLU A 159 -20.46 -2.14 -0.81
N TYR A 160 -20.46 -3.46 -0.69
CA TYR A 160 -20.97 -4.38 -1.70
C TYR A 160 -21.94 -5.36 -1.06
N LYS A 161 -23.04 -5.66 -1.76
CA LYS A 161 -24.02 -6.63 -1.26
C LYS A 161 -23.45 -8.04 -1.20
N ASP A 162 -22.60 -8.37 -2.16
CA ASP A 162 -21.98 -9.68 -2.28
C ASP A 162 -20.60 -9.62 -2.98
N SER A 163 -19.92 -10.77 -3.00
CA SER A 163 -18.61 -10.91 -3.62
C SER A 163 -18.63 -10.75 -5.15
N PHE A 164 -19.77 -10.97 -5.80
CA PHE A 164 -19.90 -10.81 -7.26
C PHE A 164 -19.94 -9.33 -7.64
N GLU A 165 -20.73 -8.52 -6.93
CA GLU A 165 -20.76 -7.07 -7.08
C GLU A 165 -19.38 -6.47 -6.79
N MET A 166 -18.71 -6.92 -5.73
CA MET A 166 -17.34 -6.52 -5.40
C MET A 166 -16.38 -6.82 -6.56
N ARG A 167 -16.34 -8.06 -7.05
CA ARG A 167 -15.41 -8.48 -8.13
C ARG A 167 -15.60 -7.68 -9.43
N ASN A 168 -16.80 -7.19 -9.70
CA ASN A 168 -17.11 -6.41 -10.90
C ASN A 168 -16.77 -4.92 -10.77
N ASN A 169 -16.88 -4.36 -9.57
CA ASN A 169 -16.77 -2.91 -9.35
C ASN A 169 -15.42 -2.49 -8.76
N PHE A 170 -14.86 -3.31 -7.86
CA PHE A 170 -13.69 -2.94 -7.06
C PHE A 170 -12.46 -2.54 -7.89
N PRO A 171 -12.09 -3.17 -9.02
CA PRO A 171 -10.95 -2.71 -9.81
C PRO A 171 -11.10 -1.28 -10.33
N ARG A 172 -12.29 -0.90 -10.78
CA ARG A 172 -12.59 0.47 -11.24
C ARG A 172 -12.51 1.46 -10.07
N GLU A 173 -12.91 1.05 -8.89
CA GLU A 173 -12.90 1.86 -7.67
C GLU A 173 -11.49 1.99 -7.08
N LEU A 174 -10.67 0.95 -7.17
CA LEU A 174 -9.25 0.99 -6.83
C LEU A 174 -8.46 1.94 -7.76
N GLU A 175 -8.80 1.95 -9.06
CA GLU A 175 -8.24 2.92 -10.03
C GLU A 175 -8.45 4.37 -9.57
N GLU A 176 -9.59 4.65 -8.95
CA GLU A 176 -9.91 5.99 -8.50
C GLU A 176 -8.96 6.47 -7.39
N VAL A 177 -8.57 5.60 -6.43
CA VAL A 177 -7.60 5.99 -5.40
C VAL A 177 -6.19 6.13 -5.98
N CYS A 178 -5.83 5.35 -7.01
CA CYS A 178 -4.54 5.41 -7.68
C CYS A 178 -4.28 6.73 -8.43
N THR A 179 -5.29 7.57 -8.66
CA THR A 179 -5.15 8.86 -9.36
C THR A 179 -4.16 9.85 -8.73
N ILE A 180 -3.72 9.59 -7.49
CA ILE A 180 -2.72 10.42 -6.79
C ILE A 180 -1.29 9.86 -6.82
N LEU A 181 -1.11 8.62 -7.30
CA LEU A 181 0.20 7.95 -7.45
C LEU A 181 0.85 8.44 -8.76
#